data_AF-A0ABD3N9Q5-F1
#
_entry.id   AF-A0ABD3N9Q5-F1
#
_cell.length_a   1.000
_cell.length_b   1.000
_cell.length_c   1.000
_cell.angle_alpha   90.00
_cell.angle_beta   90.00
_cell.angle_gamma   90.00
#
_symmetry.space_group_name_H-M   'P 1'
#
loop_
_entity.id
_entity.type
_entity.pdbx_description
1 polymer ?
#
loop_
_entity_poly.entity_id
_entity_poly.type
_entity_poly.pdbx_seq_one_letter_code
_entity_poly.pdbx_strand_id
1 'polypeptide(L)'
;MTQPVKREKTTQHAVVPSLHASGIGTKWTTGAVNFDGKFAEIVGFEMEEEYTVGTIWFGEALGGMPAVPVRKFGVEDVLRRVD
;
A
#
# COMPACT_ATOMS: atom_id res chain seq x y z
N MET A 1 19.45 -19.07 0.87
CA MET A 1 18.24 -19.70 1.43
C MET A 1 17.24 -18.58 1.70
N THR A 2 16.50 -18.15 0.68
CA THR A 2 15.62 -16.96 0.72
C THR A 2 14.17 -17.41 0.92
N GLN A 3 13.62 -17.21 2.13
CA GLN A 3 12.18 -17.32 2.33
C GLN A 3 11.46 -16.09 1.75
N PRO A 4 10.19 -16.23 1.29
CA PRO A 4 9.75 -15.52 0.09
C PRO A 4 8.90 -14.28 0.38
N VAL A 5 8.97 -13.34 -0.57
CA VAL A 5 8.21 -12.10 -0.83
C VAL A 5 6.69 -12.14 -0.53
N LYS A 6 6.09 -13.31 -0.22
CA LYS A 6 4.66 -13.47 0.08
C LYS A 6 4.21 -12.85 1.41
N ARG A 7 5.05 -12.80 2.45
CA ARG A 7 4.63 -12.26 3.77
C ARG A 7 4.37 -10.75 3.74
N GLU A 8 5.12 -10.04 2.92
CA GLU A 8 5.11 -8.58 2.86
C GLU A 8 3.79 -8.02 2.30
N LYS A 9 3.23 -8.66 1.27
CA LYS A 9 1.91 -8.29 0.75
C LYS A 9 0.82 -8.49 1.82
N THR A 10 0.88 -9.53 2.64
CA THR A 10 -0.17 -9.83 3.63
C THR A 10 -0.31 -8.74 4.69
N THR A 11 0.79 -8.17 5.17
CA THR A 11 0.75 -7.08 6.16
C THR A 11 0.10 -5.81 5.59
N GLN A 12 0.40 -5.46 4.34
CA GLN A 12 -0.17 -4.29 3.66
C GLN A 12 -1.69 -4.38 3.52
N HIS A 13 -2.18 -5.54 3.07
CA HIS A 13 -3.60 -5.79 2.86
C HIS A 13 -4.39 -5.85 4.17
N ALA A 14 -3.75 -6.00 5.33
CA ALA A 14 -4.41 -6.02 6.64
C ALA A 14 -4.47 -4.62 7.29
N VAL A 15 -3.43 -3.80 7.11
CA VAL A 15 -3.34 -2.46 7.73
C VAL A 15 -4.38 -1.50 7.15
N VAL A 16 -4.50 -1.44 5.82
CA VAL A 16 -5.41 -0.51 5.15
C VAL A 16 -6.89 -0.74 5.55
N PRO A 17 -7.42 -1.98 5.54
CA PRO A 17 -8.79 -2.24 6.02
C PRO A 17 -8.98 -1.95 7.51
N SER A 18 -7.98 -2.22 8.35
CA SER A 18 -8.06 -1.96 9.80
C SER A 18 -8.16 -0.46 10.11
N LEU A 19 -7.41 0.37 9.39
CA LEU A 19 -7.49 1.83 9.49
C LEU A 19 -8.84 2.34 8.96
N HIS A 20 -9.31 1.82 7.84
CA HIS A 20 -10.63 2.15 7.29
C HIS A 20 -11.77 1.79 8.26
N ALA A 21 -11.71 0.62 8.91
CA ALA A 21 -12.70 0.21 9.91
C ALA A 21 -12.75 1.16 11.12
N SER A 22 -11.64 1.85 11.40
CA SER A 22 -11.54 2.89 12.45
C SER A 22 -11.95 4.29 11.96
N GLY A 23 -12.46 4.42 10.73
CA GLY A 23 -12.83 5.70 10.13
C GLY A 23 -11.65 6.53 9.63
N ILE A 24 -10.45 5.94 9.56
CA ILE A 24 -9.23 6.63 9.12
C ILE A 24 -9.04 6.42 7.62
N GLY A 25 -8.92 7.52 6.88
CA GLY A 25 -8.58 7.50 5.47
C GLY A 25 -7.12 7.11 5.27
N THR A 26 -6.84 6.32 4.23
CA THR A 26 -5.47 5.88 3.93
C THR A 26 -5.12 6.04 2.45
N LYS A 27 -3.84 6.26 2.17
CA LYS A 27 -3.27 6.27 0.82
C LYS A 27 -1.96 5.50 0.83
N TRP A 28 -1.83 4.54 -0.08
CA TRP A 28 -0.59 3.81 -0.32
C TRP A 28 0.15 4.40 -1.52
N THR A 29 1.46 4.64 -1.39
CA THR A 29 2.29 5.13 -2.50
C THR A 29 3.58 4.33 -2.64
N THR A 30 3.92 3.95 -3.87
CA THR A 30 5.16 3.25 -4.25
C THR A 30 6.06 4.09 -5.18
N GLY A 31 6.01 5.42 -5.05
CA GLY A 31 6.72 6.34 -5.93
C GLY A 31 8.23 6.41 -5.66
N ALA A 32 8.95 7.13 -6.53
CA ALA A 32 10.41 7.26 -6.50
C ALA A 32 11.00 7.72 -5.16
N VAL A 33 10.27 8.53 -4.40
CA VAL A 33 10.68 9.03 -3.07
C VAL A 33 11.01 7.90 -2.10
N ASN A 34 10.30 6.77 -2.17
CA ASN A 34 10.51 5.65 -1.24
C ASN A 34 11.88 4.98 -1.39
N PHE A 35 12.54 5.17 -2.53
CA PHE A 35 13.81 4.52 -2.89
C PHE A 35 14.96 5.54 -2.96
N ASP A 36 14.72 6.80 -2.59
CA ASP A 36 15.75 7.83 -2.54
C ASP A 36 16.59 7.64 -1.27
N GLY A 37 17.92 7.70 -1.38
CA GLY A 37 18.82 7.56 -0.23
C GLY A 37 18.58 8.56 0.89
N LYS A 38 18.08 9.76 0.56
CA LYS A 38 17.71 10.77 1.57
C LYS A 38 16.52 10.33 2.42
N PHE A 39 15.61 9.53 1.87
CA PHE A 39 14.50 8.98 2.64
C PHE A 39 15.04 8.03 3.71
N ALA A 40 15.98 7.16 3.36
CA ALA A 40 16.63 6.24 4.28
C ALA A 40 17.42 6.98 5.37
N GLU A 41 18.16 8.03 5.00
CA GLU A 41 18.87 8.90 5.95
C GLU A 41 17.94 9.57 6.97
N ILE A 42 16.81 10.12 6.50
CA ILE A 42 15.84 10.81 7.37
C ILE A 42 15.15 9.84 8.35
N VAL A 43 14.81 8.64 7.88
CA VAL A 43 14.10 7.63 8.69
C VAL A 43 15.07 6.86 9.59
N GLY A 44 16.33 6.73 9.19
CA GLY A 44 17.40 6.09 9.95
C GLY A 44 17.51 4.59 9.71
N PHE A 45 17.50 4.15 8.45
CA PHE A 45 17.76 2.75 8.09
C PHE A 45 18.84 2.63 7.00
N GLU A 46 19.53 1.49 6.98
CA GLU A 46 20.57 1.18 5.99
C GLU A 46 19.96 0.47 4.76
N MET A 47 20.14 1.06 3.57
CA MET A 47 19.51 0.56 2.34
C MET A 47 20.06 -0.79 1.82
N GLU A 48 21.19 -1.23 2.36
CA GLU A 48 21.77 -2.54 2.04
C GLU A 48 21.12 -3.67 2.85
N GLU A 49 20.55 -3.35 4.01
CA GLU A 49 19.91 -4.31 4.92
C GLU A 49 18.39 -4.28 4.78
N GLU A 50 17.82 -3.11 4.50
CA GLU A 50 16.37 -2.88 4.42
C GLU A 50 15.98 -2.12 3.15
N TYR A 51 14.74 -2.32 2.69
CA TYR A 51 14.18 -1.54 1.59
C TYR A 51 12.73 -1.12 1.86
N THR A 52 12.37 0.05 1.35
CA THR A 52 11.00 0.57 1.46
C THR A 52 10.09 -0.09 0.44
N VAL A 53 9.03 -0.76 0.90
CA VAL A 53 8.03 -1.37 0.02
C VAL A 53 6.98 -0.36 -0.46
N GLY A 54 6.75 0.67 0.34
CA GLY A 54 5.75 1.70 0.12
C GLY A 54 5.55 2.55 1.36
N THR A 55 4.94 3.72 1.16
CA THR A 55 4.57 4.63 2.24
C THR A 55 3.06 4.63 2.41
N ILE A 56 2.60 4.48 3.65
CA ILE A 56 1.19 4.63 4.03
C ILE A 56 0.99 6.01 4.63
N TRP A 57 0.17 6.81 3.97
CA TRP A 57 -0.37 8.05 4.52
C TRP A 57 -1.70 7.73 5.18
N PHE A 58 -1.94 8.26 6.37
CA PHE A 58 -3.18 8.06 7.11
C PHE A 58 -3.60 9.33 7.84
N GLY A 59 -4.90 9.49 8.06
CA GLY A 59 -5.45 10.62 8.82
C GLY A 59 -6.96 10.75 8.66
N GLU A 60 -7.51 11.73 9.37
CA GLU A 60 -8.89 12.14 9.18
C GLU A 60 -9.03 12.91 7.85
N ALA A 61 -10.09 12.63 7.10
CA ALA A 61 -10.34 13.32 5.84
C ALA A 61 -10.84 14.75 6.12
N LEU A 62 -10.08 15.76 5.72
CA LEU A 62 -10.42 17.17 5.90
C LEU A 62 -11.50 17.69 4.92
N GLY A 63 -12.19 16.80 4.21
CA GLY A 63 -13.23 17.13 3.23
C GLY A 63 -14.40 16.16 3.34
N GLY A 64 -15.57 16.56 2.80
CA GLY A 64 -16.75 15.71 2.74
C GLY A 64 -16.48 14.40 1.99
N MET A 65 -17.46 13.48 2.04
CA MET A 65 -17.36 12.17 1.37
C MET A 65 -16.95 12.34 -0.10
N PRO A 66 -15.82 11.76 -0.54
CA PRO A 66 -15.43 11.83 -1.94
C PRO A 66 -16.45 11.12 -2.81
N ALA A 67 -16.52 11.50 -4.09
CA ALA A 67 -17.34 10.79 -5.05
C ALA A 67 -16.96 9.30 -5.09
N VAL A 68 -17.96 8.43 -5.13
CA VAL A 68 -17.73 6.98 -5.20
C VAL A 68 -16.89 6.67 -6.44
N PRO A 69 -15.78 5.92 -6.31
CA PRO A 69 -14.94 5.58 -7.45
C PRO A 69 -15.74 4.81 -8.52
N VAL A 70 -15.53 5.18 -9.79
CA VAL A 70 -16.10 4.42 -10.92
C VAL A 70 -15.38 3.08 -11.01
N ARG A 71 -16.16 1.99 -10.94
CA ARG A 71 -15.64 0.63 -11.05
C ARG A 71 -15.06 0.41 -12.46
N LYS A 72 -13.82 -0.08 -12.54
CA LYS A 72 -13.09 -0.24 -13.81
C LYS A 72 -13.30 -1.61 -14.48
N PHE A 73 -13.13 -2.69 -13.72
CA PHE A 73 -13.23 -4.05 -14.24
C PHE A 73 -14.20 -4.90 -13.41
N GLY A 74 -14.96 -5.73 -14.13
CA GLY A 74 -15.75 -6.83 -13.62
C GLY A 74 -14.93 -8.08 -13.31
N VAL A 75 -15.57 -9.10 -12.73
CA VAL A 75 -14.91 -10.39 -12.50
C VAL A 75 -14.69 -11.10 -13.84
N GLU A 76 -15.69 -11.03 -14.69
CA GLU A 76 -15.73 -11.49 -16.08
C GLU A 76 -14.60 -10.92 -16.96
N ASP A 77 -14.13 -9.70 -16.66
CA ASP A 77 -13.04 -9.07 -17.42
C ASP A 77 -11.65 -9.61 -17.03
N VAL A 78 -11.52 -10.18 -15.83
CA VAL A 78 -10.21 -10.52 -15.24
C VAL A 78 -10.04 -12.02 -15.05
N LEU A 79 -11.10 -12.73 -14.66
CA LEU A 79 -11.07 -14.15 -14.35
C LEU A 79 -11.30 -14.99 -15.60
N ARG A 80 -10.24 -15.62 -16.10
CA ARG A 80 -10.35 -16.65 -17.14
C ARG A 80 -10.65 -17.99 -16.48
N ARG A 81 -11.81 -18.57 -16.80
CA ARG A 81 -12.09 -19.97 -16.49
C ARG A 81 -11.32 -20.84 -17.49
N VAL A 82 -10.65 -21.86 -16.96
CA VAL A 82 -9.99 -22.91 -17.76
C VAL A 82 -10.68 -24.20 -17.34
N ASP A 83 -11.31 -24.86 -18.30
CA ASP A 83 -11.97 -26.16 -18.10
C ASP A 83 -10.95 -27.29 -18.03
#